data_AF-A0A9E3VXI1-F1
#
_entry.id   AF-A0A9E3VXI1-F1
#
_cell.length_a   1.000
_cell.length_b   1.000
_cell.length_c   1.000
_cell.angle_alpha   90.00
_cell.angle_beta   90.00
_cell.angle_gamma   90.00
#
_symmetry.space_group_name_H-M   'P 1'
#
loop_
_entity.id
_entity.type
_entity.pdbx_description
1 polymer ?
#
loop_
_entity_poly.entity_id
_entity_poly.type
_entity_poly.pdbx_seq_one_letter_code
_entity_poly.pdbx_strand_id
1 'polypeptide(L)'
;DVSLRNLVIVPLPGGGGTIGVNMTAGNSLTVEGSLLSGLPSGIQVNTTAIVRLVETTVRTSGVGVFVADGARATVTRCVLSGSYALYAYGVAPGTTTAVSVAGSTIEGSIVGAYVYSVNPTATVRLAMSDSQLNWNNYGLYAYSEAGGTATLTAVNNVVTNAVSTAVYVIGTGAKVWAAGNTVTDSFVGFWATGNGVFESAGNNAVRNNGTDQNGTVTVIPMK
;
A
#
# COMPACT_ATOMS: atom_id res chain seq x y z
N ASP A 1 19.31 -15.22 5.09
CA ASP A 1 18.63 -14.12 5.79
C ASP A 1 19.50 -12.89 5.81
N VAL A 2 18.91 -11.70 5.70
CA VAL A 2 19.62 -10.42 5.68
C VAL A 2 18.97 -9.46 6.67
N SER A 3 19.78 -8.78 7.49
CA SER A 3 19.32 -7.70 8.38
C SER A 3 20.15 -6.45 8.13
N LEU A 4 19.46 -5.36 7.81
CA LEU A 4 19.99 -4.03 7.58
C LEU A 4 19.48 -3.13 8.71
N ARG A 5 20.39 -2.48 9.44
CA ARG A 5 20.04 -1.66 10.60
C ARG A 5 20.80 -0.35 10.56
N ASN A 6 20.11 0.76 10.80
CA ASN A 6 20.70 2.10 10.90
C ASN A 6 21.51 2.49 9.64
N LEU A 7 21.09 2.02 8.47
CA LEU A 7 21.76 2.32 7.22
C LEU A 7 21.23 3.62 6.62
N VAL A 8 22.11 4.36 5.97
CA VAL A 8 21.76 5.53 5.14
C VAL A 8 22.17 5.23 3.72
N ILE A 9 21.20 5.09 2.82
CA ILE A 9 21.39 4.88 1.39
C ILE A 9 20.82 6.09 0.66
N VAL A 10 21.70 7.02 0.31
CA VAL A 10 21.37 8.26 -0.41
C VAL A 10 22.39 8.46 -1.53
N PRO A 11 21.98 8.38 -2.80
CA PRO A 11 22.87 8.65 -3.92
C PRO A 11 23.38 10.10 -3.89
N LEU A 12 24.62 10.29 -4.33
CA LEU A 12 25.11 11.63 -4.65
C LEU A 12 24.37 12.18 -5.88
N PRO A 13 24.17 13.50 -6.00
CA PRO A 13 23.65 14.10 -7.22
C PRO A 13 24.45 13.65 -8.46
N GLY A 14 23.75 13.16 -9.49
CA GLY A 14 24.37 12.58 -10.69
C GLY A 14 24.89 11.14 -10.53
N GLY A 15 24.73 10.53 -9.36
CA GLY A 15 25.02 9.12 -9.13
C GLY A 15 24.00 8.19 -9.79
N GLY A 16 24.47 7.08 -10.36
CA GLY A 16 23.64 6.08 -11.05
C GLY A 16 22.88 5.09 -10.16
N GLY A 17 22.71 5.36 -8.86
CA GLY A 17 22.03 4.46 -7.94
C GLY A 17 20.54 4.34 -8.27
N THR A 18 20.09 3.15 -8.69
CA THR A 18 18.71 2.93 -9.17
C THR A 18 17.79 2.28 -8.16
N ILE A 19 18.31 1.37 -7.33
CA ILE A 19 17.55 0.62 -6.31
C ILE A 19 18.34 0.63 -5.00
N GLY A 20 17.69 0.97 -3.88
CA GLY A 20 18.35 0.98 -2.58
C GLY A 20 18.63 -0.42 -2.04
N VAL A 21 17.61 -1.27 -1.97
CA VAL A 21 17.71 -2.68 -1.57
C VAL A 21 16.96 -3.53 -2.58
N ASN A 22 17.64 -4.49 -3.21
CA ASN A 22 17.02 -5.42 -4.15
C ASN A 22 17.21 -6.86 -3.65
N MET A 23 16.12 -7.50 -3.23
CA MET A 23 16.10 -8.89 -2.81
C MET A 23 15.52 -9.77 -3.92
N THR A 24 16.40 -10.51 -4.59
CA THR A 24 16.06 -11.45 -5.66
C THR A 24 16.10 -12.91 -5.21
N ALA A 25 16.70 -13.20 -4.05
CA ALA A 25 16.76 -14.52 -3.44
C ALA A 25 16.88 -14.40 -1.90
N GLY A 26 16.54 -15.49 -1.20
CA GLY A 26 16.70 -15.64 0.25
C GLY A 26 15.35 -15.75 0.99
N ASN A 27 15.41 -16.13 2.26
CA ASN A 27 14.20 -16.44 3.03
C ASN A 27 13.64 -15.22 3.77
N SER A 28 14.50 -14.31 4.26
CA SER A 28 14.03 -13.11 4.95
C SER A 28 14.91 -11.87 4.78
N LEU A 29 14.27 -10.69 4.81
CA LEU A 29 14.87 -9.37 4.87
C LEU A 29 14.30 -8.57 6.04
N THR A 30 15.16 -8.08 6.92
CA THR A 30 14.81 -7.10 7.96
C THR A 30 15.50 -5.77 7.66
N VAL A 31 14.76 -4.67 7.63
CA VAL A 31 15.28 -3.31 7.52
C VAL A 31 14.75 -2.48 8.68
N GLU A 32 15.65 -1.98 9.53
CA GLU A 32 15.27 -1.27 10.75
C GLU A 32 16.04 0.05 10.89
N GLY A 33 15.37 1.11 11.36
CA GLY A 33 16.01 2.38 11.68
C GLY A 33 16.77 3.02 10.52
N SER A 34 16.41 2.70 9.27
CA SER A 34 17.21 3.05 8.10
C SER A 34 16.60 4.20 7.30
N LEU A 35 17.42 4.87 6.50
CA LEU A 35 17.03 5.93 5.57
C LEU A 35 17.43 5.54 4.15
N LEU A 36 16.45 5.42 3.26
CA LEU A 36 16.65 5.28 1.83
C LEU A 36 16.04 6.50 1.15
N SER A 37 16.83 7.33 0.47
CA SER A 37 16.29 8.54 -0.15
C SER A 37 17.01 8.94 -1.43
N GLY A 38 16.31 9.64 -2.33
CA GLY A 38 16.89 10.15 -3.59
C GLY A 38 17.09 9.06 -4.65
N LEU A 39 16.44 7.90 -4.49
CA LEU A 39 16.52 6.76 -5.39
C LEU A 39 15.27 6.68 -6.30
N PRO A 40 15.39 6.17 -7.53
CA PRO A 40 14.25 5.77 -8.33
C PRO A 40 13.41 4.67 -7.67
N SER A 41 14.04 3.71 -7.00
CA SER A 41 13.35 2.67 -6.23
C SER A 41 14.01 2.42 -4.88
N GLY A 42 13.20 2.18 -3.85
CA GLY A 42 13.66 2.00 -2.48
C GLY A 42 14.00 0.53 -2.23
N ILE A 43 13.03 -0.21 -1.72
CA ILE A 43 13.15 -1.63 -1.37
C ILE A 43 12.33 -2.44 -2.35
N GLN A 44 12.96 -3.38 -3.04
CA GLN A 44 12.30 -4.31 -3.96
C GLN A 44 12.50 -5.75 -3.51
N VAL A 45 11.39 -6.48 -3.35
CA VAL A 45 11.38 -7.90 -3.01
C VAL A 45 10.58 -8.65 -4.08
N ASN A 46 11.31 -9.38 -4.94
CA ASN A 46 10.79 -10.09 -6.11
C ASN A 46 10.87 -11.62 -5.94
N THR A 47 10.78 -12.09 -4.70
CA THR A 47 10.94 -13.51 -4.37
C THR A 47 10.12 -13.83 -3.14
N THR A 48 9.75 -15.10 -2.95
CA THR A 48 9.04 -15.54 -1.75
C THR A 48 9.95 -15.37 -0.53
N ALA A 49 9.69 -14.33 0.26
CA ALA A 49 10.46 -13.99 1.45
C ALA A 49 9.58 -13.41 2.56
N ILE A 50 10.08 -13.47 3.79
CA ILE A 50 9.51 -12.75 4.95
C ILE A 50 10.26 -11.43 5.11
N VAL A 51 9.52 -10.33 5.05
CA VAL A 51 10.06 -8.98 5.03
C VAL A 51 9.59 -8.21 6.26
N ARG A 52 10.50 -7.55 6.97
CA ARG A 52 10.17 -6.73 8.13
C ARG A 52 10.82 -5.35 8.00
N LEU A 53 10.00 -4.32 7.89
CA LEU A 53 10.41 -2.91 7.87
C LEU A 53 9.93 -2.25 9.16
N VAL A 54 10.85 -1.70 9.94
CA VAL A 54 10.53 -0.99 11.18
C VAL A 54 11.26 0.33 11.22
N GLU A 55 10.57 1.41 11.58
CA GLU A 55 11.21 2.72 11.84
C GLU A 55 12.12 3.18 10.69
N THR A 56 11.72 2.85 9.46
CA THR A 56 12.51 3.09 8.26
C THR A 56 11.84 4.16 7.43
N THR A 57 12.64 5.09 6.92
CA THR A 57 12.19 6.13 6.00
C THR A 57 12.61 5.77 4.58
N VAL A 58 11.65 5.65 3.66
CA VAL A 58 11.89 5.39 2.24
C VAL A 58 11.26 6.51 1.42
N ARG A 59 12.09 7.35 0.79
CA ARG A 59 11.65 8.51 0.00
C ARG A 59 12.22 8.47 -1.41
N THR A 60 11.40 8.05 -2.36
CA THR A 60 11.82 7.73 -3.74
C THR A 60 11.07 8.57 -4.77
N SER A 61 11.49 8.53 -6.03
CA SER A 61 10.71 9.11 -7.14
C SER A 61 9.80 8.06 -7.82
N GLY A 62 10.20 6.79 -7.84
CA GLY A 62 9.43 5.68 -8.40
C GLY A 62 8.75 4.85 -7.31
N VAL A 63 9.21 3.61 -7.07
CA VAL A 63 8.56 2.72 -6.10
C VAL A 63 9.29 2.79 -4.76
N GLY A 64 8.58 3.10 -3.67
CA GLY A 64 9.12 3.11 -2.32
C GLY A 64 9.43 1.70 -1.85
N VAL A 65 8.39 0.92 -1.56
CA VAL A 65 8.47 -0.48 -1.14
C VAL A 65 7.67 -1.35 -2.09
N PHE A 66 8.33 -2.29 -2.74
CA PHE A 66 7.74 -3.26 -3.66
C PHE A 66 7.82 -4.66 -3.06
N VAL A 67 6.68 -5.35 -3.00
CA VAL A 67 6.55 -6.70 -2.47
C VAL A 67 5.73 -7.52 -3.46
N ALA A 68 6.31 -8.59 -4.00
CA ALA A 68 5.66 -9.43 -5.00
C ALA A 68 5.93 -10.93 -4.81
N ASP A 69 5.30 -11.74 -5.67
CA ASP A 69 5.62 -13.15 -5.92
C ASP A 69 5.70 -14.03 -4.66
N GLY A 70 4.67 -13.92 -3.82
CA GLY A 70 4.54 -14.75 -2.62
C GLY A 70 5.19 -14.17 -1.37
N ALA A 71 5.82 -13.00 -1.45
CA ALA A 71 6.42 -12.35 -0.30
C ALA A 71 5.39 -11.92 0.75
N ARG A 72 5.80 -11.95 2.01
CA ARG A 72 5.02 -11.51 3.17
C ARG A 72 5.75 -10.40 3.89
N ALA A 73 5.14 -9.23 4.03
CA ALA A 73 5.79 -8.08 4.65
C ALA A 73 5.03 -7.54 5.87
N THR A 74 5.78 -7.13 6.90
CA THR A 74 5.29 -6.30 7.99
C THR A 74 6.01 -4.96 7.94
N VAL A 75 5.27 -3.86 7.89
CA VAL A 75 5.77 -2.49 7.82
C VAL A 75 5.23 -1.73 9.04
N THR A 76 6.09 -1.19 9.88
CA THR A 76 5.65 -0.58 11.14
C THR A 76 6.43 0.67 11.48
N ARG A 77 5.73 1.76 11.83
CA ARG A 77 6.34 3.06 12.15
C ARG A 77 7.28 3.58 11.06
N CYS A 78 6.95 3.32 9.80
CA CYS A 78 7.73 3.77 8.66
C CYS A 78 7.18 5.08 8.09
N VAL A 79 8.03 5.79 7.34
CA VAL A 79 7.64 6.94 6.53
C VAL A 79 7.96 6.61 5.08
N LEU A 80 6.92 6.51 4.23
CA LEU A 80 7.07 6.05 2.85
C LEU A 80 6.57 7.11 1.84
N SER A 81 7.34 7.32 0.77
CA SER A 81 6.92 8.09 -0.40
C SER A 81 7.51 7.56 -1.71
N GLY A 82 6.81 7.82 -2.82
CA GLY A 82 7.21 7.48 -4.18
C GLY A 82 6.08 7.77 -5.16
N SER A 83 6.24 7.48 -6.45
CA SER A 83 5.08 7.28 -7.33
C SER A 83 4.13 6.23 -6.72
N TYR A 84 4.68 5.10 -6.28
CA TYR A 84 3.96 4.10 -5.48
C TYR A 84 4.71 3.91 -4.17
N ALA A 85 4.21 4.46 -3.06
CA ALA A 85 4.96 4.40 -1.79
C ALA A 85 5.05 2.97 -1.25
N LEU A 86 3.94 2.24 -1.27
CA LEU A 86 3.87 0.82 -0.96
C LEU A 86 3.09 0.09 -2.04
N TYR A 87 3.72 -0.91 -2.65
CA TYR A 87 3.18 -1.64 -3.78
C TYR A 87 3.23 -3.15 -3.52
N ALA A 88 2.07 -3.72 -3.17
CA ALA A 88 1.86 -5.15 -3.07
C ALA A 88 1.32 -5.65 -4.43
N TYR A 89 2.08 -6.53 -5.08
CA TYR A 89 1.83 -6.91 -6.46
C TYR A 89 1.70 -8.43 -6.63
N GLY A 90 0.71 -8.85 -7.41
CA GLY A 90 0.40 -10.24 -7.72
C GLY A 90 0.48 -10.50 -9.21
N VAL A 91 1.64 -10.98 -9.67
CA VAL A 91 1.90 -11.33 -11.08
C VAL A 91 2.18 -12.81 -11.26
N ALA A 92 2.89 -13.46 -10.34
CA ALA A 92 3.13 -14.89 -10.40
C ALA A 92 1.85 -15.73 -10.12
N PRO A 93 1.45 -16.64 -11.03
CA PRO A 93 0.28 -17.50 -10.85
C PRO A 93 0.34 -18.33 -9.55
N GLY A 94 -0.80 -18.50 -8.89
CA GLY A 94 -0.94 -19.34 -7.69
C GLY A 94 -0.20 -18.83 -6.43
N THR A 95 0.42 -17.66 -6.49
CA THR A 95 1.13 -17.08 -5.33
C THR A 95 0.21 -16.23 -4.45
N THR A 96 0.60 -16.06 -3.18
CA THR A 96 -0.06 -15.16 -2.25
C THR A 96 0.93 -14.15 -1.69
N THR A 97 0.81 -12.90 -2.14
CA THR A 97 1.54 -11.75 -1.59
C THR A 97 0.72 -11.13 -0.46
N ALA A 98 1.32 -10.89 0.70
CA ALA A 98 0.60 -10.34 1.86
C ALA A 98 1.42 -9.24 2.55
N VAL A 99 0.79 -8.10 2.83
CA VAL A 99 1.44 -6.98 3.52
C VAL A 99 0.58 -6.53 4.69
N SER A 100 1.20 -6.33 5.85
CA SER A 100 0.58 -5.70 7.01
C SER A 100 1.33 -4.41 7.33
N VAL A 101 0.60 -3.32 7.50
CA VAL A 101 1.13 -2.00 7.81
C VAL A 101 0.45 -1.45 9.05
N ALA A 102 1.24 -0.94 9.99
CA ALA A 102 0.71 -0.33 11.22
C ALA A 102 1.49 0.93 11.60
N GLY A 103 0.79 1.94 12.13
CA GLY A 103 1.44 3.12 12.74
C GLY A 103 2.37 3.88 11.81
N SER A 104 2.11 3.87 10.50
CA SER A 104 3.04 4.42 9.49
C SER A 104 2.47 5.66 8.81
N THR A 105 3.35 6.46 8.20
CA THR A 105 2.97 7.64 7.42
C THR A 105 3.30 7.42 5.95
N ILE A 106 2.33 7.66 5.07
CA ILE A 106 2.50 7.60 3.62
C ILE A 106 2.07 8.93 3.01
N GLU A 107 2.97 9.61 2.32
CA GLU A 107 2.72 10.97 1.85
C GLU A 107 3.23 11.26 0.44
N GLY A 108 2.52 12.14 -0.27
CA GLY A 108 3.01 12.78 -1.50
C GLY A 108 3.15 11.83 -2.69
N SER A 109 2.37 10.75 -2.73
CA SER A 109 2.51 9.68 -3.72
C SER A 109 1.39 9.67 -4.76
N ILE A 110 1.62 9.11 -5.95
CA ILE A 110 0.51 8.87 -6.90
C ILE A 110 -0.44 7.84 -6.29
N VAL A 111 0.11 6.76 -5.72
CA VAL A 111 -0.66 5.83 -4.88
C VAL A 111 0.09 5.61 -3.58
N GLY A 112 -0.60 5.81 -2.45
CA GLY A 112 -0.03 5.59 -1.12
C GLY A 112 0.23 4.12 -0.88
N ALA A 113 -0.83 3.30 -0.77
CA ALA A 113 -0.72 1.85 -0.70
C ALA A 113 -1.54 1.20 -1.80
N TYR A 114 -0.85 0.43 -2.66
CA TYR A 114 -1.43 -0.21 -3.84
C TYR A 114 -1.45 -1.73 -3.69
N VAL A 115 -2.64 -2.31 -3.80
CA VAL A 115 -2.91 -3.76 -3.81
C VAL A 115 -3.36 -4.13 -5.21
N TYR A 116 -2.52 -4.81 -5.97
CA TYR A 116 -2.81 -5.03 -7.38
C TYR A 116 -2.53 -6.45 -7.80
N SER A 117 -3.58 -7.14 -8.24
CA SER A 117 -3.47 -8.44 -8.90
C SER A 117 -3.71 -8.28 -10.41
N VAL A 118 -2.67 -8.55 -11.20
CA VAL A 118 -2.77 -8.61 -12.66
C VAL A 118 -3.07 -10.02 -13.16
N ASN A 119 -2.74 -11.05 -12.36
CA ASN A 119 -2.95 -12.45 -12.72
C ASN A 119 -4.29 -12.97 -12.15
N PRO A 120 -5.06 -13.79 -12.90
CA PRO A 120 -6.35 -14.34 -12.44
C PRO A 120 -6.25 -15.28 -11.23
N THR A 121 -5.07 -15.82 -10.95
CA THR A 121 -4.84 -16.79 -9.86
C THR A 121 -3.90 -16.28 -8.77
N ALA A 122 -3.31 -15.09 -8.95
CA ALA A 122 -2.53 -14.46 -7.89
C ALA A 122 -3.48 -13.90 -6.83
N THR A 123 -3.04 -13.94 -5.58
CA THR A 123 -3.72 -13.34 -4.46
C THR A 123 -2.83 -12.28 -3.82
N VAL A 124 -3.37 -11.08 -3.64
CA VAL A 124 -2.70 -9.97 -2.97
C VAL A 124 -3.57 -9.49 -1.82
N ARG A 125 -2.98 -9.39 -0.63
CA ARG A 125 -3.66 -8.88 0.56
C ARG A 125 -2.84 -7.77 1.18
N LEU A 126 -3.49 -6.66 1.54
CA LEU A 126 -2.88 -5.62 2.36
C LEU A 126 -3.81 -5.27 3.51
N ALA A 127 -3.28 -5.32 4.73
CA ALA A 127 -3.94 -4.79 5.91
C ALA A 127 -3.21 -3.53 6.36
N MET A 128 -3.90 -2.41 6.42
CA MET A 128 -3.38 -1.14 6.89
C MET A 128 -4.16 -0.68 8.11
N SER A 129 -3.46 -0.50 9.23
CA SER A 129 -4.04 -0.01 10.46
C SER A 129 -3.32 1.18 11.06
N ASP A 130 -4.06 2.02 11.78
CA ASP A 130 -3.52 3.07 12.66
C ASP A 130 -2.49 3.96 11.95
N SER A 131 -2.68 4.21 10.66
CA SER A 131 -1.71 4.89 9.79
C SER A 131 -2.27 6.18 9.22
N GLN A 132 -1.38 7.08 8.81
CA GLN A 132 -1.72 8.34 8.16
C GLN A 132 -1.33 8.31 6.68
N LEU A 133 -2.29 8.64 5.82
CA LEU A 133 -2.09 8.75 4.38
C LEU A 133 -2.49 10.17 3.97
N ASN A 134 -1.50 10.99 3.58
CA ASN A 134 -1.70 12.42 3.33
C ASN A 134 -1.21 12.82 1.93
N TRP A 135 -1.90 13.73 1.25
CA TRP A 135 -1.44 14.31 -0.03
C TRP A 135 -1.06 13.27 -1.11
N ASN A 136 -1.74 12.12 -1.11
CA ASN A 136 -1.57 11.11 -2.16
C ASN A 136 -2.64 11.33 -3.25
N ASN A 137 -2.37 11.04 -4.52
CA ASN A 137 -3.43 11.11 -5.53
C ASN A 137 -4.51 10.05 -5.24
N TYR A 138 -4.07 8.81 -4.99
CA TYR A 138 -4.87 7.75 -4.38
C TYR A 138 -4.28 7.38 -3.02
N GLY A 139 -5.08 7.42 -1.95
CA GLY A 139 -4.60 7.02 -0.62
C GLY A 139 -4.36 5.52 -0.52
N LEU A 140 -5.46 4.78 -0.52
CA LEU A 140 -5.49 3.32 -0.53
C LEU A 140 -6.17 2.84 -1.81
N TYR A 141 -5.56 1.89 -2.52
CA TYR A 141 -6.07 1.43 -3.80
C TYR A 141 -5.98 -0.09 -3.93
N ALA A 142 -7.13 -0.74 -4.16
CA ALA A 142 -7.22 -2.15 -4.53
C ALA A 142 -7.68 -2.30 -5.99
N TYR A 143 -6.88 -3.01 -6.80
CA TYR A 143 -7.18 -3.27 -8.20
C TYR A 143 -7.01 -4.76 -8.55
N SER A 144 -8.02 -5.32 -9.19
CA SER A 144 -7.96 -6.63 -9.84
C SER A 144 -8.18 -6.45 -11.33
N GLU A 145 -7.15 -6.63 -12.14
CA GLU A 145 -7.28 -6.48 -13.60
C GLU A 145 -7.86 -7.73 -14.26
N ALA A 146 -7.35 -8.91 -13.92
CA ALA A 146 -7.76 -10.18 -14.55
C ALA A 146 -8.66 -11.05 -13.68
N GLY A 147 -9.29 -10.49 -12.64
CA GLY A 147 -10.15 -11.23 -11.70
C GLY A 147 -9.42 -11.97 -10.57
N GLY A 148 -8.10 -11.80 -10.44
CA GLY A 148 -7.34 -12.30 -9.30
C GLY A 148 -7.71 -11.58 -8.01
N THR A 149 -7.46 -12.20 -6.86
CA THR A 149 -7.87 -11.63 -5.58
C THR A 149 -6.97 -10.46 -5.20
N ALA A 150 -7.54 -9.25 -5.05
CA ALA A 150 -6.87 -8.08 -4.52
C ALA A 150 -7.66 -7.52 -3.33
N THR A 151 -7.26 -7.86 -2.11
CA THR A 151 -7.99 -7.49 -0.88
C THR A 151 -7.22 -6.44 -0.07
N LEU A 152 -7.93 -5.38 0.29
CA LEU A 152 -7.44 -4.31 1.14
C LEU A 152 -8.31 -4.19 2.40
N THR A 153 -7.68 -4.28 3.57
CA THR A 153 -8.31 -4.03 4.86
C THR A 153 -7.78 -2.71 5.41
N ALA A 154 -8.67 -1.74 5.62
CA ALA A 154 -8.34 -0.41 6.13
C ALA A 154 -9.01 -0.22 7.49
N VAL A 155 -8.22 -0.12 8.57
CA VAL A 155 -8.74 0.01 9.94
C VAL A 155 -8.11 1.19 10.67
N ASN A 156 -8.92 2.07 11.26
CA ASN A 156 -8.43 3.17 12.12
C ASN A 156 -7.38 4.08 11.45
N ASN A 157 -7.44 4.25 10.13
CA ASN A 157 -6.51 5.12 9.43
C ASN A 157 -7.07 6.54 9.30
N VAL A 158 -6.17 7.50 9.13
CA VAL A 158 -6.50 8.84 8.67
C VAL A 158 -6.06 8.98 7.22
N VAL A 159 -7.01 9.09 6.29
CA VAL A 159 -6.74 9.32 4.87
C VAL A 159 -7.25 10.70 4.51
N THR A 160 -6.36 11.60 4.14
CA THR A 160 -6.70 13.02 3.96
C THR A 160 -5.94 13.67 2.81
N ASN A 161 -6.49 14.76 2.29
CA ASN A 161 -5.93 15.53 1.18
C ASN A 161 -5.66 14.66 -0.06
N ALA A 162 -6.48 13.63 -0.30
CA ALA A 162 -6.29 12.80 -1.47
C ALA A 162 -6.75 13.56 -2.72
N VAL A 163 -5.84 13.74 -3.69
CA VAL A 163 -6.08 14.61 -4.85
C VAL A 163 -7.19 14.05 -5.75
N SER A 164 -7.30 12.72 -5.85
CA SER A 164 -8.39 12.05 -6.55
C SER A 164 -9.28 11.27 -5.60
N THR A 165 -8.77 10.21 -4.98
CA THR A 165 -9.62 9.29 -4.20
C THR A 165 -8.90 8.78 -2.96
N ALA A 166 -9.53 8.90 -1.79
CA ALA A 166 -8.92 8.45 -0.55
C ALA A 166 -8.85 6.92 -0.47
N VAL A 167 -9.97 6.21 -0.68
CA VAL A 167 -10.01 4.74 -0.71
C VAL A 167 -10.75 4.25 -1.94
N TYR A 168 -10.03 3.53 -2.79
CA TYR A 168 -10.52 3.12 -4.11
C TYR A 168 -10.46 1.60 -4.30
N VAL A 169 -11.53 1.04 -4.87
CA VAL A 169 -11.58 -0.37 -5.30
C VAL A 169 -12.14 -0.49 -6.72
N ILE A 170 -11.45 -1.27 -7.56
CA ILE A 170 -11.88 -1.57 -8.93
C ILE A 170 -11.56 -3.00 -9.36
N GLY A 171 -12.46 -3.61 -10.12
CA GLY A 171 -12.27 -4.93 -10.71
C GLY A 171 -12.95 -6.05 -9.94
N THR A 172 -13.41 -7.09 -10.65
CA THR A 172 -14.23 -8.19 -10.12
C THR A 172 -13.59 -9.00 -8.98
N GLY A 173 -12.27 -9.09 -8.93
CA GLY A 173 -11.53 -9.76 -7.85
C GLY A 173 -11.06 -8.83 -6.73
N ALA A 174 -11.36 -7.53 -6.81
CA ALA A 174 -10.92 -6.54 -5.85
C ALA A 174 -11.94 -6.33 -4.74
N LYS A 175 -11.46 -6.24 -3.51
CA LYS A 175 -12.28 -6.00 -2.32
C LYS A 175 -11.61 -5.04 -1.34
N VAL A 176 -12.39 -4.11 -0.81
CA VAL A 176 -12.03 -3.28 0.34
C VAL A 176 -12.94 -3.62 1.51
N TRP A 177 -12.36 -3.78 2.71
CA TRP A 177 -13.06 -3.75 3.99
C TRP A 177 -12.55 -2.57 4.81
N ALA A 178 -13.44 -1.64 5.16
CA ALA A 178 -13.09 -0.43 5.90
C ALA A 178 -13.81 -0.34 7.25
N ALA A 179 -13.07 -0.09 8.35
CA ALA A 179 -13.63 0.14 9.67
C ALA A 179 -12.90 1.24 10.44
N GLY A 180 -13.64 2.11 11.14
CA GLY A 180 -13.06 3.12 12.04
C GLY A 180 -12.15 4.16 11.40
N ASN A 181 -12.14 4.30 10.07
CA ASN A 181 -11.26 5.26 9.40
C ASN A 181 -11.82 6.68 9.45
N THR A 182 -10.94 7.68 9.47
CA THR A 182 -11.27 9.07 9.16
C THR A 182 -10.83 9.37 7.73
N VAL A 183 -11.78 9.75 6.88
CA VAL A 183 -11.57 10.09 5.48
C VAL A 183 -12.15 11.47 5.17
N THR A 184 -11.27 12.43 4.92
CA THR A 184 -11.61 13.86 4.87
C THR A 184 -10.77 14.63 3.87
N ASP A 185 -11.26 15.79 3.43
CA ASP A 185 -10.53 16.76 2.61
C ASP A 185 -9.98 16.18 1.30
N SER A 186 -10.63 15.14 0.77
CA SER A 186 -10.25 14.49 -0.48
C SER A 186 -11.24 14.83 -1.59
N PHE A 187 -10.84 14.67 -2.85
CA PHE A 187 -11.79 14.87 -3.96
C PHE A 187 -12.93 13.85 -3.90
N VAL A 188 -12.62 12.55 -3.78
CA VAL A 188 -13.57 11.48 -3.45
C VAL A 188 -13.11 10.75 -2.17
N GLY A 189 -14.04 10.48 -1.24
CA GLY A 189 -13.77 9.70 -0.03
C GLY A 189 -13.65 8.20 -0.32
N PHE A 190 -14.78 7.51 -0.37
CA PHE A 190 -14.83 6.09 -0.77
C PHE A 190 -15.33 5.93 -2.20
N TRP A 191 -14.67 5.08 -2.98
CA TRP A 191 -15.11 4.78 -4.34
C TRP A 191 -15.00 3.28 -4.67
N ALA A 192 -16.10 2.72 -5.16
CA ALA A 192 -16.16 1.40 -5.77
C ALA A 192 -16.62 1.48 -7.24
N THR A 193 -15.90 0.85 -8.16
CA THR A 193 -16.29 0.77 -9.58
C THR A 193 -15.82 -0.52 -10.24
N GLY A 194 -16.21 -0.76 -11.49
CA GLY A 194 -15.74 -1.91 -12.28
C GLY A 194 -15.95 -3.27 -11.58
N ASN A 195 -17.08 -3.43 -10.88
CA ASN A 195 -17.42 -4.60 -10.07
C ASN A 195 -16.50 -4.86 -8.85
N GLY A 196 -15.71 -3.89 -8.43
CA GLY A 196 -15.00 -3.93 -7.15
C GLY A 196 -15.98 -3.89 -5.97
N VAL A 197 -15.67 -4.67 -4.92
CA VAL A 197 -16.53 -4.78 -3.74
C VAL A 197 -16.00 -3.87 -2.63
N PHE A 198 -16.82 -2.93 -2.17
CA PHE A 198 -16.49 -2.10 -1.01
C PHE A 198 -17.45 -2.41 0.14
N GLU A 199 -16.91 -2.92 1.23
CA GLU A 199 -17.63 -3.19 2.46
C GLU A 199 -17.14 -2.26 3.58
N SER A 200 -18.10 -1.70 4.32
CA SER A 200 -17.86 -0.80 5.45
C SER A 200 -18.46 -1.41 6.72
N ALA A 201 -17.75 -1.33 7.83
CA ALA A 201 -18.28 -1.68 9.15
C ALA A 201 -19.32 -0.68 9.69
N GLY A 202 -19.62 0.39 8.95
CA GLY A 202 -20.61 1.41 9.34
C GLY A 202 -20.11 2.48 10.32
N ASN A 203 -18.86 2.37 10.79
CA ASN A 203 -18.26 3.29 11.77
C ASN A 203 -17.11 4.14 11.19
N ASN A 204 -17.07 4.32 9.86
CA ASN A 204 -16.09 5.19 9.22
C ASN A 204 -16.59 6.64 9.20
N ALA A 205 -15.72 7.58 9.53
CA ALA A 205 -15.96 9.01 9.43
C ALA A 205 -15.55 9.52 8.04
N VAL A 206 -16.44 9.41 7.05
CA VAL A 206 -16.22 9.88 5.68
C VAL A 206 -17.01 11.17 5.46
N ARG A 207 -16.32 12.31 5.46
CA ARG A 207 -16.95 13.64 5.48
C ARG A 207 -15.98 14.71 5.02
N ASN A 208 -16.52 15.86 4.59
CA ASN A 208 -15.74 17.00 4.08
C ASN A 208 -14.92 16.65 2.83
N ASN A 209 -15.35 15.67 2.05
CA ASN A 209 -14.78 15.40 0.73
C ASN A 209 -15.58 16.14 -0.33
N GLY A 210 -15.00 16.33 -1.52
CA GLY A 210 -15.76 16.82 -2.69
C GLY A 210 -16.93 15.89 -3.02
N THR A 211 -16.75 14.59 -2.82
CA THR A 211 -17.80 13.57 -2.82
C THR A 211 -17.46 12.51 -1.77
N ASP A 212 -18.27 12.36 -0.73
CA ASP A 212 -17.95 11.42 0.36
C ASP A 212 -17.96 9.96 -0.11
N GLN A 213 -18.91 9.59 -0.96
CA GLN A 213 -19.02 8.22 -1.50
C GLN A 213 -19.43 8.24 -2.98
N ASN A 214 -18.77 7.41 -3.79
CA ASN A 214 -19.12 7.15 -5.17
C ASN A 214 -19.17 5.64 -5.45
N GLY A 215 -20.14 5.19 -6.23
CA GLY A 215 -20.42 3.77 -6.43
C GLY A 215 -21.03 3.08 -5.21
N THR A 216 -21.04 1.74 -5.21
CA THR A 216 -21.69 0.95 -4.16
C THR A 216 -20.75 0.69 -2.99
N VAL A 217 -21.06 1.27 -1.83
CA VAL A 217 -20.41 0.95 -0.54
C VAL A 217 -21.43 0.24 0.34
N THR A 218 -21.23 -1.05 0.58
CA THR A 218 -22.13 -1.87 1.39
C THR A 218 -21.76 -1.76 2.86
N VAL A 219 -22.66 -1.21 3.67
CA VAL A 219 -22.52 -1.28 5.13
C VAL A 219 -22.91 -2.67 5.61
N ILE A 220 -21.99 -3.37 6.28
CA ILE A 220 -22.25 -4.69 6.84
C ILE A 220 -22.66 -4.53 8.31
N PRO A 221 -23.87 -4.97 8.70
CA PRO A 221 -24.30 -4.95 10.08
C PRO A 221 -23.35 -5.76 10.97
N MET A 222 -23.11 -5.29 12.20
CA MET A 222 -22.40 -6.10 13.20
C MET A 222 -23.21 -7.37 13.47
N LYS A 223 -22.53 -8.52 13.44
CA LYS A 223 -23.09 -9.81 13.84
C LYS A 223 -23.05 -9.97 15.35
#